data_AF-A0A6F8URI1-F1
#
_entry.id   AF-A0A6F8URI1-F1
#
_cell.length_a   1.000
_cell.length_b   1.000
_cell.length_c   1.000
_cell.angle_alpha   90.00
_cell.angle_beta   90.00
_cell.angle_gamma   90.00
#
_symmetry.space_group_name_H-M   'P 1'
#
loop_
_entity.id
_entity.type
_entity.pdbx_description
1 polymer ?
#
loop_
_entity_poly.entity_id
_entity_poly.type
_entity_poly.pdbx_seq_one_letter_code
_entity_poly.pdbx_strand_id
1 'polypeptide(L)' 'MPSYFFHTRDGQKLEIDEEGTDLPDDKSARNAAKELLAALNRDKLPNGDHMALSVTV' A
#
# COMPACT_ATOMS: atom_id res chain seq x y z
N MET A 1 -8.61 12.45 -12.55
CA MET A 1 -7.34 11.69 -12.43
C MET A 1 -7.71 10.25 -12.12
N PRO A 2 -6.90 9.25 -12.48
CA PRO A 2 -7.15 7.88 -12.03
C PRO A 2 -7.01 7.80 -10.51
N SER A 3 -7.91 7.05 -9.88
CA SER A 3 -7.88 6.74 -8.46
C SER A 3 -7.18 5.39 -8.26
N TYR A 4 -6.19 5.35 -7.37
CA TYR A 4 -5.42 4.15 -7.07
C TYR A 4 -5.72 3.67 -5.67
N PHE A 5 -5.93 2.36 -5.51
CA PHE A 5 -6.28 1.75 -4.24
C PHE A 5 -5.09 0.96 -3.69
N PHE A 6 -4.68 1.27 -2.47
CA PHE A 6 -3.50 0.68 -1.82
C PHE A 6 -3.91 -0.34 -0.76
N HIS A 7 -3.93 -1.62 -1.13
CA HIS A 7 -4.28 -2.68 -0.18
C HIS A 7 -3.02 -3.19 0.54
N THR A 8 -3.07 -3.22 1.87
CA THR A 8 -1.96 -3.69 2.70
C THR A 8 -2.28 -5.05 3.28
N ARG A 9 -1.32 -5.99 3.18
CA ARG A 9 -1.43 -7.32 3.80
C ARG A 9 -0.26 -7.57 4.74
N ASP A 10 -0.58 -7.82 6.01
CA ASP A 10 0.35 -8.16 7.09
C ASP A 10 0.07 -9.60 7.55
N GLY A 11 0.60 -10.57 6.79
CA GLY A 11 0.47 -12.03 7.01
C GLY A 11 -0.96 -12.59 7.06
N GLN A 12 -1.66 -12.28 8.14
CA GLN A 12 -3.03 -12.71 8.45
C GLN A 12 -4.08 -11.61 8.22
N LYS A 13 -3.69 -10.33 8.27
CA LYS A 13 -4.62 -9.21 8.15
C LYS A 13 -4.52 -8.58 6.75
N LEU A 14 -5.66 -8.48 6.07
CA LEU A 14 -5.82 -7.69 4.85
C LEU A 14 -6.57 -6.41 5.20
N GLU A 15 -5.96 -5.26 4.90
CA GLU A 15 -6.58 -3.94 5.00
C GLU A 15 -6.85 -3.44 3.58
N ILE A 16 -8.12 -3.24 3.26
CA ILE A 16 -8.59 -2.75 1.96
C ILE A 16 -8.78 -1.25 2.06
N ASP A 17 -8.02 -0.51 1.25
CA ASP A 17 -8.30 0.88 0.93
C ASP A 17 -9.52 0.99 0.01
N GLU A 18 -10.61 1.57 0.53
CA GLU A 18 -11.87 1.86 -0.19
C GLU A 18 -11.96 3.32 -0.63
N GLU A 19 -11.12 4.20 -0.09
CA GLU A 19 -11.14 5.64 -0.39
C GLU A 19 -10.37 5.91 -1.69
N GLY A 20 -9.22 5.25 -1.85
CA GLY A 20 -8.33 5.44 -2.98
C GLY A 20 -7.66 6.82 -2.98
N THR A 21 -6.62 6.98 -3.79
CA THR A 21 -5.89 8.24 -3.92
C THR A 21 -5.81 8.65 -5.38
N ASP A 22 -6.21 9.89 -5.66
CA ASP A 22 -6.06 10.48 -6.99
C ASP A 22 -4.60 10.80 -7.28
N LEU A 23 -4.03 10.11 -8.28
CA LEU A 23 -2.66 10.33 -8.70
C LEU A 23 -2.58 10.57 -10.20
N PRO A 24 -1.58 11.33 -10.66
CA PRO A 24 -1.50 11.74 -12.06
C PRO A 24 -1.15 10.58 -13.02
N ASP A 25 -0.40 9.58 -12.55
CA ASP A 25 0.07 8.45 -13.35
C ASP A 25 0.50 7.23 -12.51
N ASP A 26 0.67 6.08 -13.18
CA ASP A 26 1.09 4.81 -12.56
C ASP A 26 2.45 4.93 -11.86
N LYS A 27 3.33 5.81 -12.36
CA LYS A 27 4.67 6.00 -11.78
C LYS A 27 4.56 6.65 -10.40
N SER A 28 3.66 7.62 -10.27
CA SER A 28 3.34 8.31 -9.02
C SER A 28 2.68 7.34 -8.04
N ALA A 29 1.75 6.50 -8.50
CA ALA A 29 1.16 5.42 -7.70
C ALA A 29 2.22 4.44 -7.20
N ARG A 30 3.15 4.01 -8.07
CA ARG A 30 4.24 3.11 -7.68
C ARG A 30 5.20 3.74 -6.68
N ASN A 31 5.46 5.04 -6.75
CA ASN A 31 6.31 5.74 -5.79
C ASN A 31 5.60 5.86 -4.44
N ALA A 32 4.33 6.28 -4.42
CA ALA A 32 3.51 6.33 -3.22
C ALA A 32 3.42 4.96 -2.52
N ALA A 33 3.23 3.89 -3.30
CA ALA A 33 3.23 2.52 -2.80
C ALA A 33 4.53 2.16 -2.04
N LYS A 34 5.69 2.54 -2.59
CA LYS A 34 6.99 2.26 -1.96
C LYS A 34 7.19 3.05 -0.67
N GLU A 35 6.75 4.30 -0.64
CA GLU A 35 6.82 5.13 0.57
C GLU A 35 5.91 4.58 1.67
N LEU A 36 4.69 4.15 1.32
CA LEU A 36 3.76 3.46 2.23
C LEU A 36 4.38 2.18 2.81
N LEU A 37 4.97 1.33 1.95
CA LEU A 37 5.68 0.12 2.39
C LEU A 37 6.85 0.44 3.33
N ALA A 38 7.63 1.49 3.04
CA ALA A 38 8.76 1.89 3.87
C ALA A 38 8.30 2.43 5.23
N ALA A 39 7.21 3.20 5.27
CA ALA A 39 6.59 3.68 6.50
C ALA A 39 6.04 2.53 7.35
N LEU A 40 5.32 1.60 6.73
CA LEU A 40 4.78 0.40 7.40
C LEU A 40 5.90 -0.45 8.02
N ASN A 41 6.98 -0.72 7.29
CA ASN A 41 8.15 -1.44 7.82
C ASN A 41 8.83 -0.71 9.00
N ARG A 42 8.72 0.62 9.06
CA ARG A 42 9.36 1.44 10.10
C ARG A 42 8.51 1.51 11.37
N ASP A 43 7.19 1.57 11.24
CA ASP A 43 6.23 1.68 12.35
C ASP A 43 5.78 0.32 12.89
N LYS A 44 5.74 -0.71 12.04
CA LYS A 44 5.27 -2.05 12.37
C LYS A 44 6.33 -3.09 11.99
N LEU A 45 7.02 -3.63 13.00
CA LEU A 45 7.47 -5.02 12.98
C LEU A 45 6.71 -5.80 14.07
N PRO A 46 5.45 -6.21 13.85
CA PRO A 46 4.67 -6.97 14.80
C PRO A 46 4.47 -8.37 14.22
N ASN A 47 5.43 -9.27 14.41
CA ASN A 47 5.24 -10.73 14.28
C ASN A 47 4.73 -11.29 12.93
N GLY A 48 4.65 -10.51 11.86
CA GLY A 48 4.28 -10.99 10.53
C GLY A 48 5.51 -11.45 9.75
N ASP A 49 5.66 -12.75 9.48
CA ASP A 49 6.75 -13.29 8.66
C ASP A 49 6.73 -12.77 7.20
N HIS A 50 5.68 -12.04 6.79
CA HIS A 50 5.49 -11.56 5.42
C HIS A 50 4.60 -10.30 5.33
N MET A 51 5.10 -9.27 4.64
CA MET A 51 4.37 -8.03 4.35
C MET A 51 4.31 -7.79 2.83
N ALA A 52 3.12 -7.52 2.30
CA ALA A 52 2.90 -7.28 0.88
C ALA A 52 1.96 -6.09 0.65
N LEU A 53 2.27 -5.26 -0.35
CA LEU A 53 1.41 -4.17 -0.82
C LEU A 53 1.08 -4.40 -2.29
N SER A 54 -0.20 -4.32 -2.62
CA SER A 54 -0.70 -4.38 -3.99
C SER A 54 -1.38 -3.07 -4.35
N VAL A 55 -1.13 -2.61 -5.58
CA VAL A 55 -1.76 -1.41 -6.15
C VAL A 55 -2.65 -1.84 -7.31
N THR A 56 -3.90 -1.39 -7.28
CA THR A 56 -4.89 -1.63 -8.33
C THR A 56 -5.47 -0.31 -8.81
N VAL A 57 -5.82 -0.26 -10.10
CA VAL A 57 -6.44 0.88 -10.79
C VAL A 57 -7.89 0.55 -11.08
#